data_AF-A0A930F7P4-F1
#
_entry.id   AF-A0A930F7P4-F1
#
_cell.length_a   1.000
_cell.length_b   1.000
_cell.length_c   1.000
_cell.angle_alpha   90.00
_cell.angle_beta   90.00
_cell.angle_gamma   90.00
#
_symmetry.space_group_name_H-M   'P 1'
#
loop_
_entity.id
_entity.type
_entity.pdbx_description
1 polymer ?
#
loop_
_entity_poly.entity_id
_entity_poly.type
_entity_poly.pdbx_seq_one_letter_code
_entity_poly.pdbx_strand_id
1 'polypeptide(L)'
;VEIYLRPLVEDLILNVVNEEAEGLNVRDEDKTFIVQAYSYIFIGIMLDWIKEDMKENPQEIVERLNKLIKGSIRASLTRFQY
;
A
#
# COMPACT_ATOMS: atom_id res chain seq x y z
N VAL A 1 14.67 7.93 -8.86
CA VAL A 1 13.96 8.03 -7.57
C VAL A 1 13.03 6.84 -7.36
N GLU A 2 12.14 6.53 -8.30
CA GLU A 2 11.21 5.39 -8.22
C GLU A 2 11.88 4.03 -7.95
N ILE A 3 13.01 3.73 -8.60
CA ILE A 3 13.78 2.48 -8.42
C ILE A 3 14.24 2.27 -6.97
N TYR A 4 14.48 3.35 -6.22
CA TYR A 4 14.91 3.29 -4.82
C TYR A 4 13.73 3.13 -3.84
N LEU A 5 12.59 3.75 -4.17
CA LEU A 5 11.40 3.73 -3.31
C LEU A 5 10.62 2.43 -3.43
N ARG A 6 10.57 1.86 -4.63
CA ARG A 6 9.79 0.67 -4.94
C ARG A 6 10.05 -0.52 -4.00
N PRO A 7 11.29 -1.02 -3.82
CA PRO A 7 11.51 -2.18 -2.96
C PRO A 7 11.15 -1.90 -1.50
N LEU A 8 11.40 -0.68 -1.01
CA LEU A 8 11.08 -0.30 0.37
C LEU A 8 9.56 -0.25 0.61
N VAL A 9 8.80 0.30 -0.35
CA VAL A 9 7.34 0.37 -0.27
C VAL A 9 6.73 -1.01 -0.44
N GLU A 10 7.21 -1.80 -1.40
CA GLU A 10 6.72 -3.17 -1.62
C GLU A 10 6.92 -4.04 -0.37
N ASP A 11 8.08 -3.98 0.29
CA ASP A 11 8.33 -4.68 1.55
C ASP A 11 7.39 -4.20 2.68
N LEU A 12 7.18 -2.90 2.82
CA LEU A 12 6.27 -2.33 3.82
C LEU A 12 4.84 -2.85 3.61
N ILE A 13 4.34 -2.77 2.37
CA ILE A 13 2.98 -3.19 2.04
C ILE A 13 2.83 -4.71 2.14
N LEU A 14 3.85 -5.48 1.76
CA LEU A 14 3.85 -6.94 1.88
C LEU A 14 3.67 -7.38 3.33
N ASN A 15 4.36 -6.73 4.28
CA ASN A 15 4.20 -7.05 5.70
C ASN A 15 2.75 -6.82 6.17
N VAL A 16 2.16 -5.69 5.82
CA VAL A 16 0.75 -5.40 6.15
C VAL A 16 -0.20 -6.39 5.48
N VAL A 17 0.03 -6.75 4.22
CA VAL A 17 -0.78 -7.73 3.50
C VAL A 17 -0.70 -9.11 4.16
N ASN A 18 0.48 -9.52 4.64
CA ASN A 18 0.66 -10.79 5.32
C ASN A 18 -0.06 -10.81 6.67
N GLU A 19 0.05 -9.74 7.47
CA GLU A 19 -0.70 -9.58 8.73
C GLU A 19 -2.21 -9.62 8.48
N GLU A 20 -2.69 -8.84 7.51
CA GLU A 20 -4.11 -8.79 7.15
C GLU A 20 -4.60 -10.05 6.44
N ALA A 21 -3.71 -10.95 5.98
CA ALA A 21 -4.07 -12.23 5.40
C ALA A 21 -4.22 -13.34 6.44
N GLU A 22 -3.88 -13.10 7.71
CA GLU A 22 -4.00 -14.10 8.77
C GLU A 22 -5.42 -14.67 8.84
N GLY A 23 -5.52 -16.00 8.81
CA GLY A 23 -6.80 -16.72 8.82
C GLY A 23 -7.57 -16.69 7.49
N LEU A 24 -6.99 -16.20 6.39
CA LEU A 24 -7.57 -16.28 5.06
C LEU A 24 -6.76 -17.23 4.16
N ASN A 25 -7.47 -18.02 3.35
CA ASN A 25 -6.86 -18.75 2.25
C ASN A 25 -6.87 -17.86 1.00
N VAL A 26 -5.75 -17.21 0.72
CA VAL A 26 -5.56 -16.35 -0.46
C VAL A 26 -4.28 -16.79 -1.14
N ARG A 27 -4.29 -16.87 -2.48
CA ARG A 27 -3.13 -17.30 -3.26
C ARG A 27 -2.04 -16.22 -3.21
N ASP A 28 -0.79 -16.64 -3.31
CA ASP A 28 0.34 -15.70 -3.29
C ASP A 28 0.35 -14.76 -4.50
N GLU A 29 -0.19 -15.21 -5.65
CA GLU A 29 -0.37 -14.36 -6.84
C GLU A 29 -1.33 -13.19 -6.57
N ASP A 30 -2.44 -13.44 -5.87
CA ASP A 30 -3.41 -12.42 -5.51
C ASP A 30 -2.86 -11.46 -4.44
N LYS A 31 -2.13 -11.98 -3.44
CA LYS A 31 -1.40 -11.14 -2.47
C LYS A 31 -0.39 -10.24 -3.17
N THR A 32 0.38 -10.78 -4.11
CA THR A 32 1.36 -10.03 -4.90
C THR A 32 0.68 -8.92 -5.69
N PHE A 33 -0.46 -9.21 -6.33
CA PHE A 33 -1.23 -8.20 -7.04
C PHE A 33 -1.73 -7.09 -6.12
N ILE A 34 -2.23 -7.44 -4.92
CA ILE A 34 -2.63 -6.47 -3.90
C ILE A 34 -1.43 -5.59 -3.49
N VAL A 35 -0.28 -6.19 -3.18
CA VAL A 35 0.94 -5.44 -2.84
C VAL A 35 1.33 -4.45 -3.93
N GLN A 36 1.31 -4.87 -5.20
CA GLN A 36 1.63 -4.00 -6.33
C GLN A 36 0.66 -2.82 -6.44
N ALA A 37 -0.65 -3.06 -6.32
CA ALA A 37 -1.66 -2.01 -6.42
C ALA A 37 -1.50 -0.94 -5.33
N TYR A 38 -1.32 -1.34 -4.07
CA TYR A 38 -1.10 -0.41 -2.97
C TYR A 38 0.27 0.28 -3.05
N SER A 39 1.29 -0.40 -3.56
CA SER A 39 2.61 0.19 -3.79
C SER A 39 2.55 1.30 -4.84
N TYR A 40 1.79 1.13 -5.93
CA TYR A 40 1.58 2.19 -6.92
C TYR A 40 0.89 3.41 -6.33
N ILE A 41 -0.14 3.21 -5.50
CA ILE A 41 -0.83 4.31 -4.81
C ILE A 41 0.14 5.07 -3.91
N PHE A 42 0.89 4.36 -3.08
CA PHE A 42 1.80 4.97 -2.11
C PHE A 42 2.97 5.70 -2.78
N ILE A 43 3.59 5.07 -3.78
CA ILE A 43 4.68 5.68 -4.56
C ILE A 43 4.18 6.90 -5.33
N GLY A 44 3.01 6.84 -5.95
CA GLY A 44 2.42 7.96 -6.68
C GLY A 44 2.23 9.18 -5.77
N ILE A 45 1.64 8.97 -4.59
CA ILE A 45 1.44 10.04 -3.60
C ILE A 45 2.78 10.63 -3.14
N MET A 46 3.78 9.80 -2.84
CA MET A 46 5.10 10.29 -2.44
C MET A 46 5.81 11.06 -3.55
N LEU A 47 5.71 10.61 -4.81
CA LEU A 47 6.32 11.30 -5.95
C LEU A 47 5.65 12.65 -6.20
N ASP A 48 4.33 12.75 -6.08
CA ASP A 48 3.61 14.01 -6.18
C ASP A 48 4.02 14.98 -5.05
N TRP A 49 4.15 14.48 -3.82
CA TRP A 49 4.64 15.27 -2.69
C TRP A 49 6.07 15.79 -2.90
N ILE A 50 6.98 14.94 -3.39
CA ILE A 50 8.36 15.33 -3.73
C ILE A 50 8.38 16.37 -4.84
N LYS A 51 7.53 16.20 -5.87
CA LYS A 51 7.40 17.11 -7.00
C LYS A 51 6.92 18.51 -6.57
N GLU A 52 6.06 18.57 -5.57
CA GLU A 52 5.58 19.82 -4.96
C GLU A 52 6.52 20.39 -3.89
N ASP A 53 7.81 20.03 -3.96
CA ASP A 53 8.87 20.51 -3.06
C ASP A 53 8.58 20.20 -1.58
N MET A 54 7.86 19.09 -1.33
CA MET A 54 7.54 18.59 0.01
C MET A 54 6.83 19.62 0.91
N LYS A 55 6.08 20.55 0.30
CA LYS A 55 5.44 21.68 1.01
C LYS A 55 4.35 21.27 1.99
N GLU A 56 3.54 20.27 1.62
CA GLU A 56 2.50 19.74 2.51
C GLU A 56 3.16 18.94 3.64
N ASN A 57 2.62 19.03 4.84
CA ASN A 57 3.11 18.24 5.97
C ASN A 57 2.84 16.74 5.68
N PRO A 58 3.86 15.86 5.65
CA PRO A 58 3.66 14.46 5.28
C PRO A 58 2.70 13.72 6.21
N GLN A 59 2.58 14.15 7.48
CA GLN A 59 1.59 13.62 8.42
C GLN A 59 0.15 13.85 7.93
N GLU A 60 -0.15 15.00 7.32
CA GLU A 60 -1.49 15.31 6.80
C GLU A 60 -1.84 14.41 5.60
N ILE A 61 -0.86 14.15 4.73
CA ILE A 61 -0.99 13.22 3.60
C ILE A 61 -1.28 11.80 4.12
N VAL A 62 -0.49 11.34 5.09
CA VAL A 62 -0.65 10.00 5.69
C VAL A 62 -2.01 9.86 6.39
N GLU A 63 -2.47 10.88 7.11
CA GLU A 63 -3.80 10.85 7.74
C GLU A 63 -4.93 10.75 6.72
N ARG A 64 -4.86 11.51 5.62
CA ARG A 64 -5.85 11.45 4.53
C ARG A 64 -5.82 10.09 3.86
N LEU A 65 -4.64 9.56 3.57
CA LEU A 65 -4.47 8.24 2.98
C LEU A 65 -5.03 7.15 3.90
N ASN A 66 -4.68 7.18 5.19
CA ASN A 66 -5.20 6.23 6.18
C ASN A 66 -6.74 6.26 6.23
N LYS A 67 -7.36 7.45 6.24
CA LYS A 67 -8.83 7.56 6.18
C LYS A 67 -9.43 6.91 4.93
N LEU A 68 -8.74 7.00 3.79
CA LEU A 68 -9.18 6.41 2.52
C LEU A 68 -9.06 4.88 2.50
N ILE A 69 -7.94 4.34 2.98
CA ILE A 69 -7.60 2.91 2.82
C ILE A 69 -7.82 2.07 4.07
N LYS A 70 -8.32 2.65 5.17
CA LYS A 70 -8.52 1.91 6.42
C LYS A 70 -9.42 0.69 6.19
N GLY A 71 -8.88 -0.50 6.48
CA GLY A 71 -9.56 -1.78 6.29
C GLY A 71 -9.69 -2.25 4.84
N SER A 72 -9.22 -1.48 3.86
CA SER A 72 -9.38 -1.84 2.44
C SER A 72 -8.50 -3.02 2.03
N ILE A 73 -7.34 -3.21 2.67
CA ILE A 73 -6.45 -4.36 2.40
C ILE A 73 -7.14 -5.67 2.78
N ARG A 74 -7.63 -5.80 4.02
CA ARG A 74 -8.42 -6.96 4.47
C ARG A 74 -9.62 -7.22 3.57
N ALA A 75 -10.38 -6.19 3.25
CA ALA A 75 -11.53 -6.30 2.36
C ALA A 75 -11.16 -6.81 0.96
N SER A 76 -10.01 -6.39 0.43
CA SER A 76 -9.49 -6.90 -0.84
C SER A 76 -9.07 -8.36 -0.73
N LEU A 77 -8.35 -8.74 0.33
CA LEU A 77 -7.96 -10.15 0.57
C LEU A 77 -9.19 -11.06 0.67
N THR A 78 -10.23 -10.65 1.38
CA THR A 78 -11.48 -11.41 1.50
C THR A 78 -12.18 -11.62 0.14
N ARG A 79 -12.04 -10.71 -0.82
CA ARG A 79 -12.59 -10.88 -2.18
C ARG A 79 -11.86 -11.96 -3.00
N PHE A 80 -10.61 -12.27 -2.65
CA PHE A 80 -9.81 -13.32 -3.29
C PHE A 80 -9.76 -14.62 -2.46
N GLN A 81 -10.53 -14.71 -1.38
CA GLN A 81 -10.57 -15.90 -0.53
C GLN A 81 -11.23 -17.07 -1.26
N TYR A 82 -10.69 -18.28 -1.05
CA TYR A 82 -11.25 -19.55 -1.53
C TYR A 82 -11.41 -20.61 -0.43
#